data_AF-A0A848H5V1-F1
#
_entry.id   AF-A0A848H5V1-F1
#
_cell.length_a   1.000
_cell.length_b   1.000
_cell.length_c   1.000
_cell.angle_alpha   90.00
_cell.angle_beta   90.00
_cell.angle_gamma   90.00
#
_symmetry.space_group_name_H-M   'P 1'
#
loop_
_entity.id
_entity.type
_entity.pdbx_description
1 polymer ?
#
loop_
_entity_poly.entity_id
_entity_poly.type
_entity_poly.pdbx_seq_one_letter_code
_entity_poly.pdbx_strand_id
1 'polypeptide(L)'
;MPKNLRFEDLSERHDIDPHQLQGYANAAKVRLQVHHNPPVDFEVTSKGETVVYEVKWAPVDEKLRRSYNNADDAKRDGAYVMAFAAVEDLEGLVSIARAETKTGADYYVAPAGTSPEDLESAFRLEVSGTDGTPGEVRQRLKEKREQTRRGTGAEPAIAAVVGFKTKLILVERA
;
A
#
# COMPACT_ATOMS: atom_id res chain seq x y z
N MET A 1 -7.71 6.53 21.33
CA MET A 1 -6.71 5.46 21.07
C MET A 1 -6.39 5.49 19.59
N PRO A 2 -5.13 5.30 19.18
CA PRO A 2 -4.78 5.25 17.76
C PRO A 2 -5.56 4.11 17.07
N LYS A 3 -5.95 4.34 15.82
CA LYS A 3 -6.67 3.34 15.02
C LYS A 3 -5.67 2.28 14.54
N ASN A 4 -6.06 1.01 14.46
CA ASN A 4 -5.15 -0.02 13.97
C ASN A 4 -5.12 -0.03 12.44
N LEU A 5 -3.94 0.06 11.83
CA LEU A 5 -3.78 -0.19 10.39
C LEU A 5 -3.55 -1.70 10.17
N ARG A 6 -4.63 -2.41 9.82
CA ARG A 6 -4.61 -3.87 9.64
C ARG A 6 -4.14 -4.24 8.23
N PHE A 7 -2.92 -4.76 8.09
CA PHE A 7 -2.35 -5.15 6.79
C PHE A 7 -2.05 -6.65 6.65
N GLU A 8 -2.06 -7.44 7.74
CA GLU A 8 -1.72 -8.88 7.69
C GLU A 8 -2.90 -9.76 7.26
N ASP A 9 -4.13 -9.30 7.38
CA ASP A 9 -5.38 -10.05 7.23
C ASP A 9 -6.27 -9.49 6.10
N LEU A 10 -5.66 -8.84 5.11
CA LEU A 10 -6.40 -8.21 4.00
C LEU A 10 -7.21 -9.21 3.17
N SER A 11 -6.87 -10.51 3.15
CA SER A 11 -7.62 -11.52 2.40
C SER A 11 -9.05 -11.71 2.88
N GLU A 12 -9.40 -11.21 4.07
CA GLU A 12 -10.79 -11.22 4.55
C GLU A 12 -11.65 -10.13 3.91
N ARG A 13 -11.03 -9.13 3.25
CA ARG A 13 -11.68 -7.88 2.84
C ARG A 13 -11.32 -7.43 1.42
N HIS A 14 -10.20 -7.88 0.88
CA HIS A 14 -9.70 -7.56 -0.46
C HIS A 14 -9.82 -8.79 -1.37
N ASP A 15 -10.28 -8.58 -2.59
CA ASP A 15 -10.45 -9.63 -3.60
C ASP A 15 -9.17 -9.79 -4.43
N ILE A 16 -8.09 -10.15 -3.74
CA ILE A 16 -6.79 -10.52 -4.33
C ILE A 16 -6.44 -11.89 -3.80
N ASP A 17 -5.76 -12.71 -4.61
CA ASP A 17 -5.33 -14.05 -4.20
C ASP A 17 -4.70 -14.04 -2.80
N PRO A 18 -5.20 -14.86 -1.86
CA PRO A 18 -4.77 -14.80 -0.46
C PRO A 18 -3.31 -15.17 -0.28
N HIS A 19 -2.73 -16.03 -1.13
CA HIS A 19 -1.32 -16.38 -1.06
C HIS A 19 -0.44 -15.20 -1.52
N GLN A 20 -0.90 -14.45 -2.51
CA GLN A 20 -0.24 -13.21 -2.95
C GLN A 20 -0.27 -12.15 -1.84
N LEU A 21 -1.42 -11.91 -1.21
CA LEU A 21 -1.53 -10.98 -0.07
C LEU A 21 -0.65 -11.40 1.10
N GLN A 22 -0.60 -12.71 1.41
CA GLN A 22 0.29 -13.22 2.45
C GLN A 22 1.77 -12.97 2.12
N GLY A 23 2.15 -13.12 0.85
CA GLY A 23 3.49 -12.80 0.35
C GLY A 23 3.86 -11.33 0.56
N TYR A 24 2.92 -10.42 0.31
CA TYR A 24 3.10 -8.98 0.53
C TYR A 24 3.11 -8.60 2.01
N ALA A 25 2.25 -9.18 2.83
CA ALA A 25 2.27 -8.99 4.28
C ALA A 25 3.63 -9.42 4.86
N ASN A 26 4.17 -10.54 4.41
CA ASN A 26 5.50 -11.00 4.79
C ASN A 26 6.60 -10.02 4.37
N ALA A 27 6.54 -9.49 3.15
CA ALA A 27 7.46 -8.45 2.68
C ALA A 27 7.38 -7.18 3.55
N ALA A 28 6.17 -6.70 3.85
CA ALA A 28 5.93 -5.53 4.70
C ALA A 28 6.53 -5.74 6.10
N LYS A 29 6.30 -6.90 6.73
CA LYS A 29 6.87 -7.26 8.03
C LYS A 29 8.39 -7.19 8.05
N VAL A 30 9.05 -7.84 7.08
CA VAL A 30 10.51 -7.80 6.97
C VAL A 30 10.99 -6.37 6.82
N ARG A 31 10.26 -5.55 6.06
CA ARG A 31 10.66 -4.19 5.78
C ARG A 31 10.47 -3.23 6.95
N LEU A 32 9.38 -3.41 7.71
CA LEU A 32 9.11 -2.71 8.97
C LEU A 32 10.14 -3.08 10.04
N GLN A 33 10.42 -4.37 10.23
CA GLN A 33 11.28 -4.90 11.29
C GLN A 33 12.73 -4.41 11.21
N VAL A 34 13.22 -4.07 10.01
CA VAL A 34 14.58 -3.53 9.86
C VAL A 34 14.71 -2.11 10.45
N HIS A 35 13.62 -1.35 10.51
CA HIS A 35 13.66 0.03 11.01
C HIS A 35 13.04 0.19 12.39
N HIS A 36 12.09 -0.67 12.75
CA HIS A 36 11.24 -0.50 13.93
C HIS A 36 10.96 -1.82 14.65
N ASN A 37 10.46 -1.73 15.87
CA ASN A 37 9.84 -2.84 16.60
C ASN A 37 8.33 -2.59 16.72
N PRO A 38 7.47 -3.63 16.62
CA PRO A 38 6.04 -3.46 16.82
C PRO A 38 5.71 -3.31 18.32
N PRO A 39 4.65 -2.57 18.70
CA PRO A 39 3.82 -1.70 17.85
C PRO A 39 4.54 -0.39 17.50
N VAL A 40 4.15 0.24 16.39
CA VAL A 40 4.66 1.57 16.03
C VAL A 40 3.59 2.44 15.38
N ASP A 41 3.60 3.73 15.69
CA ASP A 41 2.69 4.71 15.10
C ASP A 41 3.16 5.17 13.72
N PHE A 42 2.23 5.16 12.76
CA PHE A 42 2.37 5.70 11.41
C PHE A 42 1.45 6.91 11.22
N GLU A 43 2.00 7.96 10.63
CA GLU A 43 1.21 9.06 10.08
C GLU A 43 0.71 8.67 8.69
N VAL A 44 -0.60 8.75 8.47
CA VAL A 44 -1.21 8.49 7.17
C VAL A 44 -1.96 9.74 6.75
N THR A 45 -1.56 10.33 5.63
CA THR A 45 -2.12 11.59 5.12
C THR A 45 -2.89 11.36 3.82
N SER A 46 -4.12 11.84 3.77
CA SER A 46 -4.93 11.95 2.55
C SER A 46 -5.69 13.27 2.54
N LYS A 47 -5.83 13.90 1.37
CA LYS A 47 -6.58 15.17 1.17
C LYS A 47 -6.17 16.30 2.15
N GLY A 48 -4.92 16.30 2.62
CA GLY A 48 -4.39 17.27 3.58
C GLY A 48 -4.72 16.96 5.05
N GLU A 49 -5.47 15.90 5.33
CA GLU A 49 -5.76 15.42 6.67
C GLU A 49 -4.80 14.28 7.05
N THR A 50 -4.30 14.30 8.28
CA THR A 50 -3.41 13.27 8.81
C THR A 50 -4.09 12.53 9.95
N VAL A 51 -4.10 11.21 9.87
CA VAL A 51 -4.55 10.30 10.92
C VAL A 51 -3.36 9.45 11.38
N VAL A 52 -3.25 9.25 12.69
CA VAL A 52 -2.21 8.38 13.27
C VAL A 52 -2.78 6.99 13.49
N TYR A 53 -2.10 5.99 12.93
CA TYR A 53 -2.43 4.58 13.09
C TYR A 53 -1.36 3.83 13.86
N GLU A 54 -1.79 2.93 14.73
CA GLU A 54 -0.91 1.93 15.32
C GLU A 54 -0.76 0.77 14.34
N VAL A 55 0.49 0.45 13.99
CA VAL A 55 0.85 -0.68 13.13
C VAL A 55 1.48 -1.76 14.00
N LYS A 56 0.90 -2.97 13.94
CA LYS A 56 1.39 -4.16 14.64
C LYS A 56 1.70 -5.25 13.65
N TRP A 57 2.72 -6.05 13.96
CA TRP A 57 3.01 -7.24 13.20
C TRP A 57 3.60 -8.35 14.05
N ALA A 58 3.41 -9.59 13.59
CA ALA A 58 4.12 -10.74 14.14
C ALA A 58 5.64 -10.64 13.93
N PRO A 59 6.49 -11.01 14.92
CA PRO A 59 7.93 -10.98 14.78
C PRO A 59 8.45 -11.74 13.55
N VAL A 60 9.47 -11.18 12.91
CA VAL A 60 10.12 -11.77 11.73
C VAL A 60 11.24 -12.71 12.20
N ASP A 61 11.12 -14.00 11.88
CA ASP A 61 12.20 -14.96 12.12
C ASP A 61 13.29 -14.89 11.03
N GLU A 62 14.40 -15.60 11.26
CA GLU A 62 15.54 -15.60 10.36
C GLU A 62 15.22 -16.21 8.98
N LYS A 63 14.29 -17.18 8.91
CA LYS A 63 13.88 -17.81 7.65
C LYS A 63 13.09 -16.82 6.80
N LEU A 64 12.14 -16.11 7.41
CA LEU A 64 11.35 -15.08 6.76
C LEU A 64 12.26 -13.94 6.32
N ARG A 65 13.15 -13.46 7.19
CA ARG A 65 14.11 -12.40 6.86
C ARG A 65 14.92 -12.74 5.61
N ARG A 66 15.52 -13.93 5.53
CA ARG A 66 16.35 -14.33 4.38
C ARG A 66 15.56 -14.58 3.09
N SER A 67 14.27 -14.92 3.18
CA SER A 67 13.38 -15.07 2.02
C SER A 67 13.09 -13.75 1.31
N TYR A 68 13.29 -12.61 1.98
CA TYR A 68 13.03 -11.27 1.45
C TYR A 68 14.31 -10.40 1.45
N ASN A 69 15.48 -11.02 1.26
CA ASN A 69 16.77 -10.33 1.25
C ASN A 69 16.92 -9.31 0.09
N ASN A 70 16.20 -9.49 -1.02
CA ASN A 70 16.12 -8.44 -2.04
C ASN A 70 15.28 -7.29 -1.51
N ALA A 71 15.95 -6.25 -1.00
CA ALA A 71 15.29 -5.13 -0.38
C ALA A 71 14.37 -4.36 -1.35
N ASP A 72 14.68 -4.31 -2.65
CA ASP A 72 13.85 -3.60 -3.62
C ASP A 72 12.52 -4.32 -3.88
N ASP A 73 12.57 -5.64 -4.05
CA ASP A 73 11.35 -6.46 -4.15
C ASP A 73 10.55 -6.40 -2.85
N ALA A 74 11.20 -6.55 -1.69
CA ALA A 74 10.53 -6.51 -0.39
C ALA A 74 9.87 -5.13 -0.12
N LYS A 75 10.51 -4.03 -0.52
CA LYS A 75 9.93 -2.67 -0.44
C LYS A 75 8.72 -2.53 -1.35
N ARG A 76 8.83 -2.94 -2.62
CA ARG A 76 7.71 -2.85 -3.57
C ARG A 76 6.52 -3.66 -3.06
N ASP A 77 6.78 -4.92 -2.76
CA ASP A 77 5.76 -5.90 -2.41
C ASP A 77 5.10 -5.58 -1.06
N GLY A 78 5.91 -5.17 -0.07
CA GLY A 78 5.39 -4.76 1.23
C GLY A 78 4.58 -3.47 1.17
N ALA A 79 4.90 -2.55 0.24
CA ALA A 79 4.17 -1.29 0.12
C ALA A 79 2.72 -1.52 -0.33
N TYR A 80 2.44 -2.56 -1.11
CA TYR A 80 1.10 -2.88 -1.59
C TYR A 80 0.10 -3.03 -0.43
N VAL A 81 0.36 -3.93 0.51
CA VAL A 81 -0.58 -4.19 1.62
C VAL A 81 -0.70 -3.02 2.60
N MET A 82 0.37 -2.26 2.82
CA MET A 82 0.31 -1.04 3.64
C MET A 82 -0.54 0.04 2.96
N ALA A 83 -0.40 0.20 1.64
CA ALA A 83 -1.21 1.12 0.86
C ALA A 83 -2.67 0.67 0.78
N PHE A 84 -2.93 -0.62 0.61
CA PHE A 84 -4.27 -1.21 0.58
C PHE A 84 -5.02 -0.92 1.89
N ALA A 85 -4.41 -1.22 3.04
CA ALA A 85 -4.99 -0.94 4.34
C ALA A 85 -5.28 0.56 4.55
N ALA A 86 -4.39 1.44 4.08
CA ALA A 86 -4.57 2.88 4.20
C ALA A 86 -5.69 3.41 3.29
N VAL A 87 -5.74 2.95 2.04
CA VAL A 87 -6.78 3.33 1.06
C VAL A 87 -8.15 2.81 1.50
N GLU A 88 -8.22 1.58 1.99
CA GLU A 88 -9.44 1.03 2.54
C GLU A 88 -9.98 1.87 3.68
N ASP A 89 -9.12 2.22 4.64
CA ASP A 89 -9.58 2.91 5.83
C ASP A 89 -9.94 4.38 5.58
N LEU A 90 -9.20 5.06 4.69
CA LEU A 90 -9.39 6.48 4.39
C LEU A 90 -10.45 6.75 3.31
N GLU A 91 -10.58 5.86 2.33
CA GLU A 91 -11.43 6.09 1.15
C GLU A 91 -12.56 5.07 1.04
N GLY A 92 -12.58 4.01 1.86
CA GLY A 92 -13.60 2.95 1.79
C GLY A 92 -13.45 2.04 0.57
N LEU A 93 -12.24 1.95 0.01
CA LEU A 93 -11.95 1.21 -1.23
C LEU A 93 -11.07 -0.02 -0.96
N VAL A 94 -11.47 -1.18 -1.46
CA VAL A 94 -10.72 -2.44 -1.36
C VAL A 94 -10.09 -2.79 -2.71
N SER A 95 -8.98 -3.51 -2.68
CA SER A 95 -8.31 -4.01 -3.89
C SER A 95 -9.09 -5.17 -4.48
N ILE A 96 -9.35 -5.12 -5.78
CA ILE A 96 -10.19 -6.10 -6.48
C ILE A 96 -9.49 -6.82 -7.64
N ALA A 97 -8.42 -6.23 -8.18
CA ALA A 97 -7.65 -6.85 -9.25
C ALA A 97 -6.27 -6.23 -9.36
N ARG A 98 -5.30 -7.00 -9.86
CA ARG A 98 -4.01 -6.44 -10.30
C ARG A 98 -4.18 -5.83 -11.68
N ALA A 99 -3.64 -4.63 -11.89
CA ALA A 99 -3.75 -3.96 -13.17
C ALA A 99 -2.81 -4.57 -14.22
N GLU A 100 -3.23 -4.51 -15.49
CA GLU A 100 -2.40 -4.89 -16.62
C GLU A 100 -1.24 -3.89 -16.81
N THR A 101 -0.23 -4.30 -17.57
CA THR A 101 0.89 -3.41 -17.91
C THR A 101 0.43 -2.19 -18.70
N LYS A 102 1.12 -1.04 -18.53
CA LYS A 102 0.88 0.24 -19.25
C LYS A 102 -0.40 1.00 -18.86
N THR A 103 -1.16 0.50 -17.89
CA THR A 103 -2.27 1.23 -17.26
C THR A 103 -1.78 2.42 -16.40
N GLY A 104 -0.50 2.42 -16.03
CA GLY A 104 0.06 3.39 -15.08
C GLY A 104 -0.41 3.15 -13.64
N ALA A 105 -0.84 1.92 -13.35
CA ALA A 105 -1.33 1.45 -12.07
C ALA A 105 -0.76 0.07 -11.75
N ASP A 106 -0.68 -0.26 -10.46
CA ASP A 106 -0.36 -1.60 -9.98
C ASP A 106 -1.63 -2.43 -9.77
N TYR A 107 -2.71 -1.79 -9.29
CA TYR A 107 -3.95 -2.44 -8.89
C TYR A 107 -5.19 -1.62 -9.28
N TYR A 108 -6.34 -2.28 -9.28
CA TYR A 108 -7.65 -1.64 -9.23
C TYR A 108 -8.22 -1.74 -7.81
N VAL A 109 -8.82 -0.65 -7.34
CA VAL A 109 -9.56 -0.58 -6.07
C VAL A 109 -10.97 -0.07 -6.29
N ALA A 110 -11.94 -0.57 -5.55
CA ALA A 110 -13.35 -0.20 -5.68
C ALA A 110 -14.05 -0.27 -4.31
N PRO A 111 -15.27 0.27 -4.16
CA PRO A 111 -16.06 0.05 -2.95
C PRO A 111 -16.17 -1.43 -2.59
N ALA A 112 -16.18 -1.75 -1.29
CA ALA A 112 -16.32 -3.13 -0.84
C ALA A 112 -17.61 -3.78 -1.39
N GLY A 113 -17.48 -4.98 -1.94
CA GLY A 113 -18.58 -5.72 -2.57
C GLY A 113 -18.80 -5.43 -4.05
N THR A 114 -18.05 -4.49 -4.66
CA THR A 114 -18.00 -4.32 -6.12
C THR A 114 -17.43 -5.59 -6.77
N SER A 115 -18.04 -6.02 -7.87
CA SER A 115 -17.52 -7.14 -8.68
C SER A 115 -16.16 -6.77 -9.29
N PRO A 116 -15.14 -7.66 -9.26
CA PRO A 116 -13.87 -7.43 -9.93
C PRO A 116 -13.98 -7.18 -11.44
N GLU A 117 -15.07 -7.65 -12.07
CA GLU A 117 -15.35 -7.46 -13.49
C GLU A 117 -15.98 -6.08 -13.80
N ASP A 118 -16.46 -5.36 -12.78
CA ASP A 118 -17.07 -4.04 -12.91
C ASP A 118 -16.05 -2.94 -12.61
N LEU A 119 -15.39 -2.47 -13.67
CA LEU A 119 -14.42 -1.39 -13.59
C LEU A 119 -15.05 0.01 -13.65
N GLU A 120 -16.36 0.16 -13.85
CA GLU A 120 -17.00 1.48 -13.96
C GLU A 120 -16.86 2.29 -12.66
N SER A 121 -16.88 1.59 -11.51
CA SER A 121 -16.70 2.17 -10.18
C SER A 121 -15.26 2.06 -9.65
N ALA A 122 -14.34 1.50 -10.44
CA ALA A 122 -12.99 1.26 -10.01
C ALA A 122 -12.11 2.51 -10.12
N PHE A 123 -11.09 2.54 -9.27
CA PHE A 123 -9.98 3.46 -9.31
C PHE A 123 -8.72 2.67 -9.59
N ARG A 124 -7.86 3.23 -10.44
CA ARG A 124 -6.47 2.78 -10.58
C ARG A 124 -5.70 3.14 -9.32
N LEU A 125 -4.92 2.22 -8.78
CA LEU A 125 -4.03 2.43 -7.64
C LEU A 125 -2.58 2.16 -8.05
N GLU A 126 -1.76 3.19 -7.98
CA GLU A 126 -0.31 3.12 -8.20
C GLU A 126 0.42 3.25 -6.86
N VAL A 127 1.32 2.31 -6.56
CA VAL A 127 1.95 2.21 -5.25
C VAL A 127 3.46 2.37 -5.32
N SER A 128 4.06 2.97 -4.30
CA SER A 128 5.52 2.98 -4.14
C SER A 128 5.93 2.79 -2.68
N GLY A 129 6.99 2.01 -2.46
CA GLY A 129 7.66 1.89 -1.17
C GLY A 129 9.00 2.63 -1.15
N THR A 130 9.38 3.19 -0.01
CA THR A 130 10.71 3.78 0.20
C THR A 130 11.17 3.67 1.66
N ASP A 131 12.49 3.60 1.84
CA ASP A 131 13.17 3.74 3.15
C ASP A 131 13.79 5.14 3.33
N GLY A 132 13.48 6.05 2.41
CA GLY A 132 14.00 7.41 2.35
C GLY A 132 13.41 8.37 3.39
N THR A 133 13.77 9.64 3.26
CA THR A 133 13.30 10.75 4.07
C THR A 133 11.85 11.15 3.73
N PRO A 134 11.16 11.94 4.58
CA PRO A 134 9.82 12.42 4.26
C PRO A 134 9.76 13.28 2.98
N GLY A 135 10.87 13.95 2.62
CA GLY A 135 11.01 14.67 1.36
C GLY A 135 10.95 13.73 0.16
N GLU A 136 11.64 12.59 0.24
CA GLU A 136 11.63 11.56 -0.82
C GLU A 136 10.27 10.86 -0.92
N VAL A 137 9.56 10.64 0.20
CA VAL A 137 8.17 10.12 0.18
C VAL A 137 7.27 11.07 -0.61
N ARG A 138 7.33 12.37 -0.34
CA ARG A 138 6.55 13.40 -1.07
C ARG A 138 6.95 13.51 -2.54
N GLN A 139 8.24 13.42 -2.84
CA GLN A 139 8.72 13.44 -4.23
C GLN A 139 8.17 12.25 -5.01
N ARG A 140 8.27 11.03 -4.45
CA ARG A 140 7.72 9.82 -5.07
C ARG A 140 6.22 9.92 -5.30
N LEU A 141 5.47 10.52 -4.37
CA LEU A 141 4.03 10.71 -4.55
C LEU A 141 3.72 11.56 -5.80
N LYS A 142 4.46 12.68 -5.97
CA LYS A 142 4.33 13.52 -7.17
C LYS A 142 4.65 12.74 -8.45
N GLU A 143 5.72 11.95 -8.43
CA GLU A 143 6.13 11.10 -9.56
C GLU A 143 5.06 10.04 -9.90
N LYS A 144 4.47 9.38 -8.90
CA LYS A 144 3.42 8.38 -9.11
C LYS A 144 2.12 8.98 -9.63
N ARG A 145 1.72 10.16 -9.14
CA ARG A 145 0.56 10.89 -9.71
C ARG A 145 0.76 11.27 -11.18
N GLU A 146 1.99 11.57 -11.58
CA GLU A 146 2.29 11.84 -12.98
C GLU A 146 2.30 10.54 -13.82
N GLN A 147 2.75 9.42 -13.25
CA GLN A 147 2.69 8.10 -13.91
C GLN A 147 1.25 7.67 -14.19
N THR A 148 0.33 7.82 -13.23
CA THR A 148 -1.07 7.46 -13.43
C THR A 148 -1.74 8.31 -14.51
N ARG A 149 -1.41 9.61 -14.61
CA ARG A 149 -1.91 10.50 -15.68
C ARG A 149 -1.42 10.15 -17.08
N ARG A 150 -0.21 9.60 -17.18
CA ARG A 150 0.37 9.14 -18.47
C ARG A 150 -0.09 7.73 -18.86
N GLY A 151 -0.65 7.00 -17.89
CA GLY A 151 -1.22 5.67 -18.12
C GLY A 151 -2.39 5.72 -19.11
N THR A 152 -2.63 4.60 -19.77
CA THR A 152 -3.69 4.49 -20.79
C THR A 152 -5.10 4.26 -20.22
N GLY A 153 -5.23 4.04 -18.91
CA GLY A 153 -6.51 3.79 -18.24
C GLY A 153 -7.40 5.04 -18.15
N ALA A 154 -8.69 4.85 -18.37
CA ALA A 154 -9.69 5.93 -18.32
C ALA A 154 -10.23 6.18 -16.90
N GLU A 155 -10.03 5.22 -15.99
CA GLU A 155 -10.51 5.27 -14.62
C GLU A 155 -9.76 6.35 -13.83
N PRO A 156 -10.43 6.98 -12.84
CA PRO A 156 -9.76 7.86 -11.89
C PRO A 156 -8.63 7.12 -11.18
N ALA A 157 -7.58 7.84 -10.81
CA ALA A 157 -6.39 7.25 -10.23
C ALA A 157 -6.11 7.72 -8.80
N ILE A 158 -5.46 6.86 -8.03
CA ILE A 158 -4.95 7.09 -6.69
C ILE A 158 -3.47 6.72 -6.72
N ALA A 159 -2.64 7.56 -6.14
CA ALA A 159 -1.24 7.26 -5.86
C ALA A 159 -1.06 7.10 -4.35
N ALA A 160 -0.36 6.05 -3.94
CA ALA A 160 -0.02 5.80 -2.54
C ALA A 160 1.49 5.55 -2.38
N VAL A 161 2.11 6.19 -1.40
CA VAL A 161 3.54 6.01 -1.08
C VAL A 161 3.74 5.67 0.38
N VAL A 162 4.46 4.58 0.63
CA VAL A 162 4.77 4.04 1.95
C VAL A 162 6.24 4.31 2.28
N GLY A 163 6.48 5.18 3.25
CA GLY A 163 7.79 5.42 3.85
C GLY A 163 7.99 4.53 5.08
N PHE A 164 8.59 3.34 4.88
CA PHE A 164 8.77 2.36 5.95
C PHE A 164 9.63 2.90 7.09
N LYS A 165 10.76 3.53 6.78
CA LYS A 165 11.66 4.11 7.79
C LYS A 165 11.04 5.34 8.49
N THR A 166 10.34 6.18 7.73
CA THR A 166 9.78 7.45 8.24
C THR A 166 8.45 7.29 8.94
N LYS A 167 7.82 6.12 8.83
CA LYS A 167 6.48 5.84 9.39
C LYS A 167 5.42 6.78 8.83
N LEU A 168 5.48 6.99 7.51
CA LEU A 168 4.62 7.93 6.79
C LEU A 168 3.99 7.22 5.60
N ILE A 169 2.67 7.32 5.44
CA ILE A 169 1.97 6.91 4.23
C ILE A 169 1.26 8.14 3.66
N LEU A 170 1.46 8.40 2.38
CA LEU A 170 0.73 9.46 1.67
C LEU A 170 -0.18 8.83 0.64
N VAL A 171 -1.43 9.27 0.59
CA VAL A 171 -2.45 8.85 -0.37
C VAL A 171 -3.04 10.08 -1.03
N GLU A 172 -3.05 10.14 -2.37
CA GLU A 172 -3.65 11.23 -3.12
C GLU A 172 -4.36 10.73 -4.37
N ARG A 173 -5.53 11.30 -4.66
CA ARG A 173 -6.18 11.16 -5.97
C ARG A 173 -5.37 11.93 -7.03
N ALA A 174 -5.15 11.33 -8.20
CA ALA A 174 -4.29 11.85 -9.26
C ALA A 174 -5.04 12.68 -10.30
#